data_AF-A0A1Y1XFV6-F1
#
_entry.id   AF-A0A1Y1XFV6-F1
#
_cell.length_a   1.000
_cell.length_b   1.000
_cell.length_c   1.000
_cell.angle_alpha   90.00
_cell.angle_beta   90.00
_cell.angle_gamma   90.00
#
_symmetry.space_group_name_H-M   'P 1'
#
loop_
_entity.id
_entity.type
_entity.pdbx_description
1 polymer ?
#
loop_
_entity_poly.entity_id
_entity_poly.type
_entity_poly.pdbx_seq_one_letter_code
_entity_poly.pdbx_strand_id
1 'polypeptide(L)'
;MVVLKVSSEVNSSATSEKEIKEESQNEKNEIGKKEKKYRLYIDKLEQLNNDFNANKEKLYEEKLNKYHKELHDLQEGTHPEFLSKIDKLDKTREEIIHYHDYIKESQIHCTNLLYEAEIKAAMDEYMQEIQGLREKMLENIENKKRKLKEESENDIIHEQTIDIQKNRTTRRTQKSHDDKKEKRRKNINRVHQGVPFLLKENEIMDDMNILKKGSYIPPAKKSGKGKKKLT
;
A
#
# COMPACT_ATOMS: atom_id res chain seq x y z
N MET A 1 -100.48 -114.39 29.21
CA MET A 1 -99.86 -114.26 30.55
C MET A 1 -98.35 -114.12 30.33
N VAL A 2 -97.70 -113.19 31.05
CA VAL A 2 -96.23 -112.98 31.16
C VAL A 2 -95.56 -112.28 29.95
N VAL A 3 -94.63 -111.31 30.04
CA VAL A 3 -94.37 -110.07 30.82
C VAL A 3 -92.93 -109.61 30.44
N LEU A 4 -92.72 -108.29 30.27
CA LEU A 4 -91.46 -107.50 30.31
C LEU A 4 -90.42 -107.57 29.15
N LYS A 5 -90.08 -106.40 28.59
CA LYS A 5 -88.89 -105.63 29.00
C LYS A 5 -88.94 -104.15 28.57
N VAL A 6 -88.62 -103.28 29.54
CA VAL A 6 -88.46 -101.81 29.43
C VAL A 6 -86.99 -101.50 29.17
N SER A 7 -86.70 -100.53 28.30
CA SER A 7 -85.47 -99.71 28.17
C SER A 7 -85.72 -98.72 27.02
N SER A 8 -85.27 -97.47 26.93
CA SER A 8 -84.60 -96.50 27.80
C SER A 8 -84.31 -95.31 26.86
N GLU A 9 -84.88 -94.12 27.07
CA GLU A 9 -84.48 -92.92 26.30
C GLU A 9 -84.39 -91.70 27.21
N VAL A 10 -83.16 -91.39 27.62
CA VAL A 10 -82.75 -90.07 28.11
C VAL A 10 -81.36 -89.82 27.52
N ASN A 11 -81.24 -88.88 26.56
CA ASN A 11 -80.09 -88.00 26.34
C ASN A 11 -80.17 -87.31 24.97
N SER A 12 -80.75 -86.10 24.90
CA SER A 12 -80.52 -85.18 23.77
C SER A 12 -80.23 -83.72 24.18
N SER A 13 -80.24 -83.39 25.48
CA SER A 13 -79.96 -82.02 25.96
C SER A 13 -78.49 -81.74 26.33
N ALA A 14 -77.64 -82.77 26.38
CA ALA A 14 -76.24 -82.63 26.84
C ALA A 14 -75.24 -82.28 25.72
N THR A 15 -75.65 -82.35 24.45
CA THR A 15 -74.77 -82.20 23.29
C THR A 15 -74.71 -80.77 22.74
N SER A 16 -75.80 -79.99 22.80
CA SER A 16 -75.83 -78.60 22.29
C SER A 16 -75.20 -77.57 23.24
N GLU A 17 -75.23 -77.80 24.56
CA GLU A 17 -74.60 -76.90 25.53
C GLU A 17 -73.07 -77.00 25.57
N LYS A 18 -72.50 -78.12 25.10
CA LYS A 18 -71.04 -78.31 25.05
C LYS A 18 -70.40 -77.58 23.88
N GLU A 19 -71.02 -77.60 22.70
CA GLU A 19 -70.49 -76.93 21.51
C GLU A 19 -70.54 -75.39 21.65
N ILE A 20 -71.61 -74.83 22.22
CA ILE A 20 -71.74 -73.38 22.47
C ILE A 20 -70.75 -72.90 23.56
N LYS A 21 -70.47 -73.74 24.57
CA LYS A 21 -69.46 -73.44 25.60
C LYS A 21 -68.04 -73.56 25.04
N GLU A 22 -67.77 -74.50 24.14
CA GLU A 22 -66.46 -74.64 23.48
C GLU A 22 -66.18 -73.48 22.52
N GLU A 23 -67.12 -73.05 21.68
CA GLU A 23 -66.95 -71.86 20.82
C GLU A 23 -66.75 -70.58 21.63
N SER A 24 -67.55 -70.35 22.68
CA SER A 24 -67.40 -69.18 23.57
C SER A 24 -66.09 -69.19 24.37
N GLN A 25 -65.55 -70.36 24.70
CA GLN A 25 -64.24 -70.51 25.34
C GLN A 25 -63.10 -70.28 24.34
N ASN A 26 -63.28 -70.70 23.08
CA ASN A 26 -62.29 -70.51 22.02
C ASN A 26 -62.19 -69.03 21.60
N GLU A 27 -63.31 -68.31 21.48
CA GLU A 27 -63.34 -66.86 21.23
C GLU A 27 -62.71 -66.06 22.38
N LYS A 28 -63.02 -66.38 23.64
CA LYS A 28 -62.36 -65.75 24.81
C LYS A 28 -60.86 -65.99 24.82
N ASN A 29 -60.41 -67.18 24.43
CA ASN A 29 -58.99 -67.51 24.30
C ASN A 29 -58.31 -66.77 23.13
N GLU A 30 -59.00 -66.54 22.00
CA GLU A 30 -58.49 -65.72 20.89
C GLU A 30 -58.42 -64.22 21.23
N ILE A 31 -59.44 -63.70 21.92
CA ILE A 31 -59.47 -62.31 22.41
C ILE A 31 -58.30 -62.10 23.39
N GLY A 32 -58.06 -63.03 24.32
CA GLY A 32 -56.93 -62.99 25.24
C GLY A 32 -55.55 -63.10 24.55
N LYS A 33 -55.44 -63.83 23.43
CA LYS A 33 -54.21 -63.88 22.60
C LYS A 33 -53.97 -62.54 21.88
N LYS A 34 -55.01 -61.93 21.33
CA LYS A 34 -54.95 -60.60 20.68
C LYS A 34 -54.57 -59.51 21.68
N GLU A 35 -55.12 -59.57 22.89
CA GLU A 35 -54.82 -58.62 23.97
C GLU A 35 -53.39 -58.77 24.50
N LYS A 36 -52.89 -60.00 24.69
CA LYS A 36 -51.47 -60.26 25.00
C LYS A 36 -50.54 -59.72 23.92
N LYS A 37 -50.89 -59.91 22.64
CA LYS A 37 -50.12 -59.37 21.52
C LYS A 37 -50.11 -57.83 21.54
N TYR A 38 -51.25 -57.20 21.82
CA TYR A 38 -51.36 -55.75 21.93
C TYR A 38 -50.53 -55.18 23.09
N ARG A 39 -50.57 -55.84 24.26
CA ARG A 39 -49.69 -55.51 25.39
C ARG A 39 -48.21 -55.58 25.02
N LEU A 40 -47.77 -56.65 24.36
CA LEU A 40 -46.37 -56.78 23.92
C LEU A 40 -45.95 -55.66 22.94
N TYR A 41 -46.87 -55.22 22.08
CA TYR A 41 -46.61 -54.07 21.19
C TYR A 41 -46.47 -52.76 21.97
N ILE A 42 -47.32 -52.54 22.98
CA ILE A 42 -47.24 -51.36 23.84
C ILE A 42 -45.93 -51.36 24.63
N ASP A 43 -45.58 -52.46 25.30
CA ASP A 43 -44.32 -52.56 26.06
C ASP A 43 -43.11 -52.31 25.16
N LYS A 44 -43.14 -52.82 23.92
CA LYS A 44 -42.06 -52.59 22.95
C LYS A 44 -41.99 -51.12 22.49
N LEU A 45 -43.13 -50.46 22.32
CA LEU A 45 -43.18 -49.03 22.00
C LEU A 45 -42.67 -48.18 23.17
N GLU A 46 -43.00 -48.56 24.41
CA GLU A 46 -42.54 -47.89 25.61
C GLU A 46 -41.02 -48.05 25.79
N GLN A 47 -40.49 -49.25 25.58
CA GLN A 47 -39.03 -49.49 25.54
C GLN A 47 -38.36 -48.62 24.48
N LEU A 48 -38.89 -48.59 23.25
CA LEU A 48 -38.32 -47.79 22.18
C LEU A 48 -38.34 -46.29 22.49
N ASN A 49 -39.41 -45.80 23.13
CA ASN A 49 -39.53 -44.42 23.55
C ASN A 49 -38.54 -44.07 24.67
N ASN A 50 -38.35 -44.99 25.62
CA ASN A 50 -37.36 -44.83 26.69
C ASN A 50 -35.93 -44.83 26.13
N ASP A 51 -35.61 -45.74 25.22
CA ASP A 51 -34.32 -45.79 24.53
C ASP A 51 -34.06 -44.51 23.72
N PHE A 52 -35.08 -44.00 23.04
CA PHE A 52 -34.99 -42.73 22.30
C PHE A 52 -34.70 -41.56 23.24
N ASN A 53 -35.41 -41.47 24.36
CA ASN A 53 -35.19 -40.40 25.35
C ASN A 53 -33.82 -40.50 26.01
N ALA A 54 -33.39 -41.70 26.39
CA ALA A 54 -32.06 -41.94 26.96
C ALA A 54 -30.94 -41.58 25.97
N ASN A 55 -31.06 -41.97 24.70
CA ASN A 55 -30.09 -41.58 23.67
C ASN A 55 -30.09 -40.07 23.40
N LYS A 56 -31.26 -39.44 23.41
CA LYS A 56 -31.40 -37.99 23.24
C LYS A 56 -30.69 -37.26 24.39
N GLU A 57 -30.92 -37.68 25.63
CA GLU A 57 -30.30 -37.09 26.82
C GLU A 57 -28.79 -37.27 26.80
N LYS A 58 -28.30 -38.48 26.52
CA LYS A 58 -26.88 -38.77 26.36
C LYS A 58 -26.21 -37.89 25.30
N LEU A 59 -26.86 -37.70 24.14
CA LEU A 59 -26.34 -36.83 23.08
C LEU A 59 -26.24 -35.36 23.53
N TYR A 60 -27.20 -34.89 24.33
CA TYR A 60 -27.14 -33.53 24.87
C TYR A 60 -26.05 -33.39 25.93
N GLU A 61 -25.89 -34.36 26.82
CA GLU A 61 -24.79 -34.37 27.80
C GLU A 61 -23.42 -34.39 27.11
N GLU A 62 -23.24 -35.21 26.07
CA GLU A 62 -22.01 -35.25 25.29
C GLU A 62 -21.71 -33.90 24.64
N LYS A 63 -22.72 -33.25 24.05
CA LYS A 63 -22.57 -31.90 23.47
C LYS A 63 -22.24 -30.86 24.54
N LEU A 64 -22.93 -30.90 25.69
CA LEU A 64 -22.70 -29.97 26.79
C LEU A 64 -21.27 -30.12 27.33
N ASN A 65 -20.82 -31.36 27.52
CA ASN A 65 -19.46 -31.67 27.95
C ASN A 65 -18.42 -31.22 26.93
N LYS A 66 -18.71 -31.36 25.62
CA LYS A 66 -17.84 -30.82 24.57
C LYS A 66 -17.71 -29.30 24.67
N TYR A 67 -18.82 -28.59 24.81
CA TYR A 67 -18.80 -27.12 24.94
C TYR A 67 -18.13 -26.66 26.23
N HIS A 68 -18.34 -27.35 27.35
CA HIS A 68 -17.66 -27.04 28.61
C HIS A 68 -16.14 -27.23 28.50
N LYS A 69 -15.68 -28.32 27.86
CA LYS A 69 -14.25 -28.52 27.59
C LYS A 69 -13.70 -27.45 26.68
N GLU A 70 -14.40 -27.14 25.59
CA GLU A 70 -13.96 -26.10 24.66
C GLU A 70 -13.86 -24.72 25.31
N LEU A 71 -14.82 -24.38 26.18
CA LEU A 71 -14.82 -23.13 26.92
C LEU A 71 -13.70 -23.10 27.97
N HIS A 72 -13.44 -24.22 28.64
CA HIS A 72 -12.33 -24.39 29.57
C HIS A 72 -10.98 -24.22 28.86
N ASP A 73 -10.76 -24.91 27.73
CA ASP A 73 -9.54 -24.80 26.93
C ASP A 73 -9.35 -23.36 26.41
N LEU A 74 -10.44 -22.65 26.11
CA LEU A 74 -10.39 -21.25 25.70
C LEU A 74 -10.04 -20.32 26.88
N GLN A 75 -10.55 -20.59 28.08
CA GLN A 75 -10.20 -19.86 29.30
C GLN A 75 -8.74 -20.08 29.72
N GLU A 76 -8.24 -21.30 29.57
CA GLU A 76 -6.82 -21.62 29.79
C GLU A 76 -5.91 -21.15 28.65
N GLY A 77 -6.49 -20.75 27.51
CA GLY A 77 -5.76 -20.30 26.33
C GLY A 77 -5.06 -21.43 25.56
N THR A 78 -5.41 -22.69 25.82
CA THR A 78 -4.87 -23.89 25.17
C THR A 78 -5.67 -24.31 23.94
N HIS A 79 -6.80 -23.66 23.66
CA HIS A 79 -7.64 -23.96 22.50
C HIS A 79 -6.85 -23.81 21.18
N PRO A 80 -6.87 -24.82 20.29
CA PRO A 80 -6.02 -24.85 19.10
C PRO A 80 -6.32 -23.74 18.10
N GLU A 81 -7.57 -23.32 17.96
CA GLU A 81 -7.93 -22.23 17.05
C GLU A 81 -7.44 -20.88 17.58
N PHE A 82 -7.53 -20.68 18.89
CA PHE A 82 -6.99 -19.50 19.57
C PHE A 82 -5.47 -19.42 19.39
N LEU A 83 -4.74 -20.51 19.66
CA LEU A 83 -3.29 -20.59 19.46
C LEU A 83 -2.89 -20.36 18.00
N SER A 84 -3.63 -20.93 17.04
CA SER A 84 -3.40 -20.67 15.62
C SER A 84 -3.57 -19.20 15.26
N LYS A 85 -4.49 -18.49 15.92
CA LYS A 85 -4.70 -17.05 15.71
C LYS A 85 -3.57 -16.22 16.30
N ILE A 86 -3.05 -16.62 17.46
CA ILE A 86 -1.85 -16.00 18.07
C ILE A 86 -0.64 -16.19 17.16
N ASP A 87 -0.36 -17.41 16.70
CA ASP A 87 0.78 -17.70 15.82
C ASP A 87 0.74 -16.87 14.53
N LYS A 88 -0.44 -16.68 13.94
CA LYS A 88 -0.61 -15.78 12.78
C LYS A 88 -0.30 -14.32 13.12
N LEU A 89 -0.75 -13.84 14.28
CA LEU A 89 -0.47 -12.48 14.73
C LEU A 89 1.02 -12.28 15.02
N ASP A 90 1.68 -13.26 15.65
CA ASP A 90 3.10 -13.23 15.94
C ASP A 90 3.93 -13.20 14.65
N LYS A 91 3.60 -14.06 13.67
CA LYS A 91 4.24 -14.02 12.34
C LYS A 91 4.07 -12.67 11.65
N THR A 92 2.85 -12.12 11.67
CA THR A 92 2.58 -10.80 11.08
C THR A 92 3.42 -9.71 11.78
N ARG A 93 3.53 -9.78 13.11
CA ARG A 93 4.35 -8.85 13.89
C ARG A 93 5.83 -8.98 13.54
N GLU A 94 6.35 -10.21 13.43
CA GLU A 94 7.75 -10.46 13.04
C GLU A 94 8.06 -9.94 11.64
N GLU A 95 7.17 -10.18 10.67
CA GLU A 95 7.28 -9.64 9.32
C GLU A 95 7.33 -8.11 9.31
N ILE A 96 6.45 -7.46 10.09
CA ILE A 96 6.43 -6.00 10.23
C ILE A 96 7.73 -5.47 10.83
N ILE A 97 8.25 -6.12 11.88
CA ILE A 97 9.52 -5.73 12.50
C ILE A 97 10.66 -5.84 11.48
N HIS A 98 10.78 -6.97 10.79
CA HIS A 98 11.79 -7.17 9.76
C HIS A 98 11.69 -6.14 8.62
N TYR A 99 10.48 -5.84 8.19
CA TYR A 99 10.24 -4.83 7.16
C TYR A 99 10.71 -3.43 7.61
N HIS A 100 10.39 -3.05 8.86
CA HIS A 100 10.83 -1.77 9.41
C HIS A 100 12.35 -1.69 9.61
N ASP A 101 12.99 -2.77 10.05
CA ASP A 101 14.44 -2.84 10.16
C ASP A 101 15.11 -2.66 8.78
N TYR A 102 14.57 -3.31 7.75
CA TYR A 102 15.04 -3.13 6.37
C TYR A 102 14.87 -1.69 5.87
N ILE A 103 13.71 -1.06 6.12
CA ILE A 103 13.49 0.35 5.76
C ILE A 103 14.53 1.24 6.46
N LYS A 104 14.74 1.03 7.76
CA LYS A 104 15.67 1.82 8.55
C LYS A 104 17.09 1.71 7.98
N GLU A 105 17.55 0.50 7.67
CA GLU A 105 18.86 0.27 7.08
C GLU A 105 18.99 0.93 5.70
N SER A 106 17.97 0.78 4.85
CA SER A 106 17.92 1.43 3.54
C SER A 106 17.94 2.96 3.63
N GLN A 107 17.23 3.54 4.59
CA GLN A 107 17.24 4.99 4.83
C GLN A 107 18.62 5.46 5.29
N ILE A 108 19.23 4.78 6.26
CA ILE A 108 20.59 5.10 6.71
C ILE A 108 21.57 5.03 5.55
N HIS A 109 21.48 3.99 4.71
CA HIS A 109 22.33 3.84 3.53
C HIS A 109 22.14 5.00 2.54
N CYS A 110 20.89 5.34 2.20
CA CYS A 110 20.60 6.46 1.32
C CYS A 110 21.12 7.80 1.89
N THR A 111 20.93 8.04 3.19
CA THR A 111 21.42 9.26 3.85
C THR A 111 22.94 9.33 3.82
N ASN A 112 23.64 8.21 4.04
CA ASN A 112 25.10 8.18 3.97
C ASN A 112 25.60 8.46 2.54
N LEU A 113 24.96 7.88 1.52
CA LEU A 113 25.28 8.17 0.13
C LEU A 113 25.08 9.64 -0.22
N LEU A 114 23.97 10.25 0.26
CA LEU A 114 23.71 11.66 0.06
C LEU A 114 24.77 12.53 0.75
N TYR A 115 25.12 12.17 1.99
CA TYR A 115 26.16 12.86 2.76
C TYR A 115 27.52 12.83 2.05
N GLU A 116 27.94 11.67 1.56
CA GLU A 116 29.19 11.54 0.80
C GLU A 116 29.16 12.32 -0.52
N ALA A 117 28.02 12.31 -1.21
CA ALA A 117 27.85 13.08 -2.44
C ALA A 117 27.94 14.59 -2.17
N GLU A 118 27.33 15.07 -1.07
CA GLU A 118 27.37 16.47 -0.65
C GLU A 118 28.80 16.91 -0.32
N ILE A 119 29.57 16.08 0.40
CA ILE A 119 30.98 16.36 0.68
C ILE A 119 31.78 16.52 -0.61
N LYS A 120 31.59 15.61 -1.58
CA LYS A 120 32.29 15.66 -2.86
C LYS A 120 31.90 16.91 -3.65
N ALA A 121 30.61 17.22 -3.71
CA ALA A 121 30.10 18.42 -4.38
C ALA A 121 30.69 19.70 -3.77
N ALA A 122 30.71 19.80 -2.44
CA ALA A 122 31.29 20.95 -1.74
C ALA A 122 32.80 21.08 -1.97
N MET A 123 33.52 19.96 -2.02
CA MET A 123 34.96 19.95 -2.33
C MET A 123 35.22 20.37 -3.77
N ASP A 124 34.43 19.87 -4.72
CA ASP A 124 34.54 20.24 -6.14
C ASP A 124 34.23 21.74 -6.35
N GLU A 125 33.19 22.26 -5.69
CA GLU A 125 32.85 23.68 -5.71
C GLU A 125 33.98 24.54 -5.14
N TYR A 126 34.55 24.15 -3.99
CA TYR A 126 35.69 24.83 -3.40
C TYR A 126 36.90 24.86 -4.35
N MET A 127 37.22 23.74 -4.98
CA MET A 127 38.32 23.67 -5.96
C MET A 127 38.05 24.54 -7.19
N GLN A 128 36.82 24.53 -7.71
CA GLN A 128 36.41 25.37 -8.82
C GLN A 128 36.53 26.85 -8.49
N GLU A 129 36.14 27.27 -7.28
CA GLU A 129 36.23 28.66 -6.84
C GLU A 129 37.69 29.12 -6.71
N ILE A 130 38.59 28.26 -6.19
CA ILE A 130 40.04 28.55 -6.17
C ILE A 130 40.56 28.77 -7.60
N GLN A 131 40.22 27.86 -8.50
CA GLN A 131 40.68 27.93 -9.89
C GLN A 131 40.12 29.17 -10.59
N GLY A 132 38.83 29.47 -10.41
CA GLY A 132 38.19 30.66 -10.94
C GLY A 132 38.79 31.96 -10.40
N LEU A 133 39.14 32.00 -9.11
CA LEU A 133 39.82 33.14 -8.51
C LEU A 133 41.22 33.34 -9.12
N ARG A 134 41.97 32.25 -9.31
CA ARG A 134 43.29 32.29 -9.95
C ARG A 134 43.20 32.81 -11.38
N GLU A 135 42.26 32.29 -12.17
CA GLU A 135 42.02 32.74 -13.54
C GLU A 135 41.64 34.22 -13.59
N LYS A 136 40.76 34.66 -12.70
CA LYS A 136 40.38 36.08 -12.58
C LYS A 136 41.56 36.98 -12.21
N MET A 137 42.46 36.52 -11.33
CA MET A 137 43.68 37.26 -11.00
C MET A 137 44.64 37.37 -12.19
N LEU A 138 44.82 36.27 -12.93
CA LEU A 138 45.63 36.27 -14.15
C LEU A 138 45.05 37.20 -15.22
N GLU A 139 43.74 37.11 -15.46
CA GLU A 139 43.04 37.99 -16.41
C GLU A 139 43.19 39.47 -16.02
N ASN A 140 43.09 39.80 -14.73
CA ASN A 140 43.31 41.16 -14.24
C ASN A 140 44.75 41.66 -14.51
N ILE A 141 45.76 40.80 -14.35
CA ILE A 141 47.16 41.13 -14.65
C ILE A 141 47.35 41.33 -16.15
N GLU A 142 46.81 40.44 -16.98
CA GLU A 142 46.89 40.54 -18.43
C GLU A 142 46.17 41.79 -18.97
N ASN A 143 44.99 42.10 -18.45
CA ASN A 143 44.26 43.31 -18.78
C ASN A 143 45.04 44.57 -18.37
N LYS A 144 45.69 44.59 -17.20
CA LYS A 144 46.58 45.70 -16.80
C LYS A 144 47.78 45.82 -17.74
N LYS A 145 48.42 44.71 -18.09
CA LYS A 145 49.54 44.69 -19.05
C LYS A 145 49.11 45.20 -20.43
N ARG A 146 47.92 44.81 -20.91
CA ARG A 146 47.37 45.29 -22.17
C ARG A 146 47.10 46.79 -22.11
N LYS A 147 46.47 47.28 -21.04
CA LYS A 147 46.23 48.73 -20.84
C LYS A 147 47.51 49.54 -20.82
N LEU A 148 48.55 49.08 -20.11
CA LEU A 148 49.84 49.77 -20.08
C LEU A 148 50.52 49.80 -21.46
N LYS A 149 50.36 48.76 -22.27
CA LYS A 149 50.84 48.77 -23.66
C LYS A 149 50.05 49.74 -24.53
N GLU A 150 48.72 49.73 -24.43
CA GLU A 150 47.85 50.67 -25.13
C GLU A 150 48.19 52.13 -24.74
N GLU A 151 48.38 52.42 -23.45
CA GLU A 151 48.81 53.73 -22.94
C GLU A 151 50.20 54.11 -23.48
N SER A 152 51.19 53.20 -23.45
CA SER A 152 52.52 53.45 -24.02
C SER A 152 52.50 53.70 -25.52
N GLU A 153 51.68 52.96 -26.29
CA GLU A 153 51.52 53.17 -27.72
C GLU A 153 50.85 54.52 -28.00
N ASN A 154 49.82 54.87 -27.22
CA ASN A 154 49.16 56.17 -27.31
C ASN A 154 50.10 57.33 -26.97
N ASP A 155 50.97 57.18 -25.96
CA ASP A 155 51.98 58.18 -25.59
C ASP A 155 52.99 58.39 -26.71
N ILE A 156 53.49 57.32 -27.34
CA ILE A 156 54.39 57.41 -28.51
C ILE A 156 53.69 58.13 -29.67
N ILE A 157 52.43 57.79 -29.96
CA ILE A 157 51.65 58.46 -31.00
C ILE A 157 51.44 59.94 -30.65
N HIS A 158 51.19 60.26 -29.37
CA HIS A 158 51.00 61.62 -28.90
C HIS A 158 52.29 62.44 -29.02
N GLU A 159 53.44 61.89 -28.64
CA GLU A 159 54.76 62.51 -28.78
C GLU A 159 55.09 62.77 -30.26
N GLN A 160 54.90 61.78 -31.13
CA GLN A 160 55.05 61.95 -32.58
C GLN A 160 54.11 63.03 -33.13
N THR A 161 52.88 63.10 -32.63
CA THR A 161 51.89 64.11 -33.06
C THR A 161 52.31 65.51 -32.61
N ILE A 162 52.81 65.66 -31.38
CA ILE A 162 53.35 66.91 -30.86
C ILE A 162 54.57 67.34 -31.68
N ASP A 163 55.47 66.43 -32.04
CA ASP A 163 56.65 66.76 -32.85
C ASP A 163 56.28 67.14 -34.29
N ILE A 164 55.28 66.48 -34.88
CA ILE A 164 54.69 66.89 -36.16
C ILE A 164 54.05 68.28 -36.04
N GLN A 165 53.37 68.59 -34.93
CA GLN A 165 52.75 69.90 -34.71
C GLN A 165 53.80 71.00 -34.46
N LYS A 166 54.85 70.75 -33.68
CA LYS A 166 56.01 71.65 -33.49
C LYS A 166 56.74 71.93 -34.80
N ASN A 167 56.85 70.93 -35.67
CA ASN A 167 57.41 71.09 -37.02
C ASN A 167 56.46 71.78 -38.01
N ARG A 168 55.15 71.84 -37.71
CA ARG A 168 54.15 72.57 -38.50
C ARG A 168 53.91 74.01 -38.03
N THR A 169 54.37 74.40 -36.84
CA THR A 169 54.16 75.75 -36.29
C THR A 169 54.98 76.89 -36.93
N THR A 170 55.72 76.65 -38.02
CA THR A 170 56.22 77.77 -38.86
C THR A 170 55.22 78.21 -39.94
N ARG A 171 54.06 77.56 -40.09
CA ARG A 171 53.02 78.01 -41.03
C ARG A 171 51.61 77.75 -40.49
N ARG A 172 51.03 78.73 -39.79
CA ARG A 172 49.91 79.54 -40.32
C ARG A 172 49.21 80.38 -39.25
N THR A 173 48.98 81.61 -39.67
CA THR A 173 48.10 82.66 -39.20
C THR A 173 46.62 82.25 -39.03
N GLN A 174 46.05 82.69 -37.91
CA GLN A 174 44.71 83.27 -37.63
C GLN A 174 43.41 82.82 -38.35
N LYS A 175 42.35 82.89 -37.51
CA LYS A 175 40.88 83.00 -37.76
C LYS A 175 40.16 81.68 -38.07
N SER A 176 38.95 81.39 -37.58
CA SER A 176 37.92 82.17 -36.88
C SER A 176 36.96 81.19 -36.16
N HIS A 177 36.38 81.71 -35.08
CA HIS A 177 35.14 81.33 -34.38
C HIS A 177 34.02 80.81 -35.29
N ASP A 178 33.34 79.70 -34.93
CA ASP A 178 31.88 79.70 -34.77
C ASP A 178 31.32 78.48 -34.01
N ASP A 179 30.49 78.77 -33.02
CA ASP A 179 29.73 77.84 -32.19
C ASP A 179 28.52 77.29 -32.95
N LYS A 180 28.22 75.98 -32.80
CA LYS A 180 26.84 75.47 -32.68
C LYS A 180 26.76 73.95 -32.43
N LYS A 181 26.20 73.66 -31.24
CA LYS A 181 25.13 72.68 -30.95
C LYS A 181 25.41 71.19 -31.19
N GLU A 182 26.00 70.62 -30.15
CA GLU A 182 25.63 69.39 -29.46
C GLU A 182 24.23 68.80 -29.79
N LYS A 183 24.20 67.61 -30.41
CA LYS A 183 23.06 66.67 -30.35
C LYS A 183 23.52 65.40 -29.67
N ARG A 184 23.30 65.34 -28.35
CA ARG A 184 23.42 64.14 -27.52
C ARG A 184 22.45 63.06 -28.05
N ARG A 185 22.97 62.05 -28.74
CA ARG A 185 22.27 60.77 -28.88
C ARG A 185 22.46 60.01 -27.56
N LYS A 186 21.46 60.07 -26.68
CA LYS A 186 21.34 59.10 -25.57
C LYS A 186 20.94 57.76 -26.18
N ASN A 187 21.91 56.90 -26.43
CA ASN A 187 21.66 55.46 -26.60
C ASN A 187 21.99 54.81 -25.26
N ILE A 188 20.99 54.68 -24.38
CA ILE A 188 21.08 53.88 -23.15
C ILE A 188 19.86 52.95 -23.15
N ASN A 189 19.86 52.01 -24.08
CA ASN A 189 19.25 50.70 -23.85
C ASN A 189 20.32 49.84 -23.19
N ARG A 190 20.50 49.97 -21.88
CA ARG A 190 21.36 49.08 -21.10
C ARG A 190 21.15 49.24 -19.60
N VAL A 191 19.93 49.03 -19.10
CA VAL A 191 19.71 48.90 -17.66
C VAL A 191 18.62 47.86 -17.37
N HIS A 192 19.07 46.77 -16.75
CA HIS A 192 18.34 45.79 -15.94
C HIS A 192 17.57 44.67 -16.64
N GLN A 193 18.36 43.67 -17.04
CA GLN A 193 18.05 42.28 -16.73
C GLN A 193 17.85 42.14 -15.21
N GLY A 194 16.61 42.20 -14.74
CA GLY A 194 16.21 41.58 -13.49
C GLY A 194 15.54 40.27 -13.86
N VAL A 195 16.12 39.14 -13.47
CA VAL A 195 15.44 37.85 -13.54
C VAL A 195 14.22 37.96 -12.62
N PRO A 196 12.96 37.90 -13.12
CA PRO A 196 11.82 37.88 -12.24
C PRO A 196 11.80 36.53 -11.53
N PHE A 197 12.07 36.51 -10.22
CA PHE A 197 12.00 35.34 -9.36
C PHE A 197 10.56 34.89 -9.05
N LEU A 198 9.56 35.40 -9.77
CA LEU A 198 8.19 34.93 -9.65
C LEU A 198 7.96 33.79 -10.64
N LEU A 199 7.73 32.60 -10.10
CA LEU A 199 7.14 31.48 -10.83
C LEU A 199 5.83 31.94 -11.47
N LYS A 200 5.59 31.54 -12.72
CA LYS A 200 4.31 31.84 -13.37
C LYS A 200 3.20 31.08 -12.66
N GLU A 201 1.99 31.62 -12.63
CA GLU A 201 0.83 30.98 -11.97
C GLU A 201 0.59 29.55 -12.46
N ASN A 202 0.92 29.25 -13.71
CA ASN A 202 0.83 27.91 -14.29
C ASN A 202 1.87 26.94 -13.68
N GLU A 203 3.09 27.40 -13.42
CA GLU A 203 4.16 26.60 -12.81
C GLU A 203 3.83 26.31 -11.35
N ILE A 204 3.31 27.32 -10.63
CA ILE A 204 2.82 27.15 -9.25
C ILE A 204 1.67 26.13 -9.21
N MET A 205 0.74 26.19 -10.17
CA MET A 205 -0.40 25.27 -10.21
C MET A 205 0.02 23.83 -10.52
N ASP A 206 0.99 23.64 -11.41
CA ASP A 206 1.54 22.33 -11.72
C ASP A 206 2.26 21.71 -10.51
N ASP A 207 3.11 22.47 -9.82
CA ASP A 207 3.80 22.02 -8.60
C ASP A 207 2.80 21.70 -7.47
N MET A 208 1.77 22.53 -7.31
CA MET A 208 0.71 22.30 -6.32
C MET A 208 -0.13 21.06 -6.65
N ASN A 209 -0.30 20.73 -7.94
CA ASN A 209 -0.98 19.50 -8.37
C ASN A 209 -0.10 18.27 -8.15
N ILE A 210 1.22 18.38 -8.29
CA ILE A 210 2.18 17.32 -7.99
C ILE A 210 2.20 17.03 -6.49
N LEU A 211 2.22 18.08 -5.65
CA LEU A 211 2.15 17.96 -4.18
C LEU A 211 0.86 17.29 -3.72
N LYS A 212 -0.29 17.61 -4.34
CA LYS A 212 -1.59 16.99 -4.01
C LYS A 212 -1.70 15.52 -4.44
N LYS A 213 -0.96 15.09 -5.45
CA LYS A 213 -1.02 13.73 -6.01
C LYS A 213 0.07 12.78 -5.49
N GLY A 214 1.00 13.26 -4.65
CA GLY A 214 2.02 12.43 -4.01
C GLY A 214 2.99 11.73 -4.98
N SER A 215 3.07 12.18 -6.24
CA SER A 215 3.84 11.54 -7.30
C SER A 215 4.73 12.57 -7.99
N TYR A 216 5.91 12.81 -7.41
CA TYR A 216 6.98 13.51 -8.12
C TYR A 216 7.64 12.53 -9.11
N ILE A 217 7.47 12.78 -10.40
CA ILE A 217 8.23 12.10 -11.47
C ILE A 217 9.13 13.16 -12.10
N PRO A 218 10.47 13.08 -11.95
CA PRO A 218 11.37 14.06 -12.52
C PRO A 218 11.30 14.03 -14.06
N PRO A 219 11.37 15.19 -14.74
CA PRO A 219 11.29 15.24 -16.19
C PRO A 219 12.53 14.60 -16.82
N ALA A 220 12.31 13.53 -17.61
CA ALA A 220 13.34 12.94 -18.44
C ALA A 220 13.89 13.97 -19.43
N LYS A 221 15.18 14.30 -19.32
CA LYS A 221 15.89 15.15 -20.28
C LYS A 221 15.76 14.56 -21.69
N LYS A 222 14.92 15.18 -22.54
CA LYS A 222 14.87 14.87 -23.97
C LYS A 222 16.17 15.34 -24.60
N SER A 223 17.10 14.41 -24.83
CA SER A 223 18.27 14.65 -25.67
C SER A 223 17.80 14.96 -27.09
N GLY A 224 17.92 16.23 -27.51
CA GLY A 224 17.65 16.65 -28.87
C GLY A 224 18.63 16.02 -29.85
N LYS A 225 18.24 14.91 -30.49
CA LYS A 225 18.92 14.44 -31.71
C LYS A 225 18.34 15.20 -32.90
N GLY A 226 19.13 16.13 -33.42
CA GLY A 226 18.84 16.88 -34.63
C GLY A 226 18.64 15.94 -35.83
N LYS A 227 17.53 16.15 -36.53
CA LYS A 227 17.23 15.52 -37.82
C LYS A 227 18.24 16.04 -38.86
N LYS A 228 19.09 15.18 -39.42
CA LYS A 228 19.78 15.47 -40.69
C LYS A 228 18.80 15.19 -41.83
N LYS A 229 18.55 16.20 -42.66
CA LYS A 229 17.75 16.11 -43.89
C LYS A 229 18.49 15.27 -44.93
N LEU A 230 17.72 14.41 -45.61
CA LEU A 230 18.07 13.84 -46.90
C LEU A 230 18.11 14.96 -47.95
N THR A 231 19.22 15.03 -48.67
CA THR A 231 19.33 15.45 -50.07
C THR A 231 20.41 14.60 -50.70
#